data_AF-A0A350YHP0-F1
#
_entry.id   AF-A0A350YHP0-F1
#
_cell.length_a   1.000
_cell.length_b   1.000
_cell.length_c   1.000
_cell.angle_alpha   90.00
_cell.angle_beta   90.00
_cell.angle_gamma   90.00
#
_symmetry.space_group_name_H-M   'P 1'
#
loop_
_entity.id
_entity.type
_entity.pdbx_description
1 polymer ?
#
loop_
_entity_poly.entity_id
_entity_poly.type
_entity_poly.pdbx_seq_one_letter_code
_entity_poly.pdbx_strand_id
1 'polypeptide(L)'
;MANHAVSEACMKAERALLRVLDGSCRTPIAALARIETPDIFKMDGLVAKPDGSRVIRRSLSGTLSEPERLGTELGEMIKKETPSDFFDM
;
A
#
# COMPACT_ATOMS: atom_id res chain seq x y z
N MET A 1 -13.31 -2.90 -24.72
CA MET A 1 -12.52 -2.46 -23.55
C MET A 1 -12.46 -3.64 -22.59
N ALA A 2 -11.37 -4.40 -22.59
CA ALA A 2 -11.23 -5.54 -21.69
C ALA A 2 -10.77 -5.01 -20.33
N ASN A 3 -11.66 -5.04 -19.33
CA ASN A 3 -11.27 -4.81 -17.94
C ASN A 3 -10.77 -6.14 -17.36
N HIS A 4 -9.54 -6.16 -16.86
CA HIS A 4 -8.99 -7.35 -16.21
C HIS A 4 -9.27 -7.24 -14.70
N ALA A 5 -10.24 -8.01 -14.22
CA ALA A 5 -10.78 -7.91 -12.85
C ALA A 5 -9.69 -7.95 -11.75
N VAL A 6 -8.64 -8.75 -11.95
CA VAL A 6 -7.51 -8.84 -11.03
C VAL A 6 -6.71 -7.52 -11.01
N SER A 7 -6.46 -6.93 -12.17
CA SER A 7 -5.71 -5.67 -12.27
C SER A 7 -6.51 -4.50 -11.68
N GLU A 8 -7.84 -4.51 -11.84
CA GLU A 8 -8.70 -3.53 -11.17
C GLU A 8 -8.64 -3.67 -9.65
N ALA A 9 -8.67 -4.90 -9.13
CA ALA A 9 -8.53 -5.16 -7.69
C ALA A 9 -7.17 -4.71 -7.15
N CYS A 10 -6.07 -5.00 -7.86
CA CYS A 10 -4.73 -4.50 -7.52
C CYS A 10 -4.72 -2.97 -7.41
N MET A 11 -5.19 -2.28 -8.45
CA MET A 11 -5.23 -0.83 -8.48
C MET A 11 -6.09 -0.24 -7.35
N LYS A 12 -7.23 -0.86 -7.04
CA LYS A 12 -8.10 -0.44 -5.93
C LYS A 12 -7.38 -0.53 -4.59
N ALA A 13 -6.70 -1.64 -4.30
CA ALA A 13 -5.92 -1.83 -3.08
C ALA A 13 -4.76 -0.82 -2.97
N GLU A 14 -3.98 -0.66 -4.05
CA GLU A 14 -2.85 0.27 -4.10
C GLU A 14 -3.30 1.71 -3.86
N ARG A 15 -4.37 2.15 -4.55
CA ARG A 15 -4.93 3.49 -4.37
C ARG A 15 -5.54 3.69 -2.98
N ALA A 16 -6.09 2.66 -2.35
CA ALA A 16 -6.61 2.75 -0.99
C ALA A 16 -5.48 2.98 0.02
N LEU A 17 -4.36 2.26 -0.12
CA LEU A 17 -3.17 2.47 0.70
C LEU A 17 -2.62 3.89 0.54
N LEU A 18 -2.43 4.35 -0.69
CA LEU A 18 -1.89 5.69 -0.98
C LEU A 18 -2.77 6.81 -0.41
N ARG A 19 -4.11 6.63 -0.44
CA ARG A 19 -5.06 7.57 0.18
C ARG A 19 -4.88 7.69 1.70
N VAL A 20 -4.61 6.58 2.39
CA VAL A 20 -4.41 6.59 3.85
C VAL A 20 -3.11 7.29 4.26
N LEU A 21 -2.04 7.06 3.48
CA LEU A 21 -0.72 7.62 3.72
C LEU A 21 -0.58 9.08 3.25
N ASP A 22 -1.63 9.66 2.65
CA ASP A 22 -1.66 11.04 2.14
C ASP A 22 -0.45 11.37 1.26
N GLY A 23 -0.13 10.45 0.35
CA GLY A 23 1.05 10.53 -0.49
C GLY A 23 0.96 11.63 -1.53
N SER A 24 1.95 12.53 -1.55
CA SER A 24 2.20 13.42 -2.69
C SER A 24 3.12 12.73 -3.71
N CYS A 25 3.25 13.28 -4.91
CA CYS A 25 4.20 12.80 -5.93
C CYS A 25 5.67 12.83 -5.48
N ARG A 26 5.97 13.45 -4.32
CA ARG A 26 7.31 13.59 -3.75
C ARG A 26 7.52 12.76 -2.47
N THR A 27 6.46 12.14 -1.95
CA THR A 27 6.56 11.32 -0.74
C THR A 27 7.08 9.93 -1.12
N PRO A 28 8.20 9.43 -0.56
CA PRO A 28 8.75 8.13 -0.91
C PRO A 28 7.88 6.99 -0.38
N ILE A 29 6.83 6.66 -1.13
CA ILE A 29 5.83 5.64 -0.79
C ILE A 29 5.76 4.62 -1.93
N ALA A 30 5.68 3.33 -1.59
CA ALA A 30 5.35 2.28 -2.55
C ALA A 30 4.16 1.45 -2.06
N ALA A 31 3.36 1.01 -3.03
CA ALA A 31 2.21 0.13 -2.84
C ALA A 31 2.24 -0.90 -3.98
N LEU A 32 2.15 -2.19 -3.66
CA LEU A 32 2.14 -3.25 -4.66
C LEU A 32 1.15 -4.34 -4.26
N ALA A 33 0.12 -4.52 -5.07
CA ALA A 33 -0.84 -5.59 -4.94
C ALA A 33 -0.59 -6.68 -5.99
N ARG A 34 -0.65 -7.95 -5.59
CA ARG A 34 -0.51 -9.09 -6.51
C ARG A 34 -1.31 -10.30 -6.05
N ILE A 35 -1.62 -11.18 -6.99
CA ILE A 35 -2.08 -12.53 -6.69
C ILE A 35 -0.86 -13.40 -6.48
N GLU A 36 -0.70 -13.91 -5.26
CA GLU A 36 0.44 -14.78 -4.88
C GLU A 36 0.11 -16.25 -5.17
N THR A 37 -1.13 -16.65 -4.90
CA THR A 37 -1.74 -17.93 -5.30
C THR A 37 -3.18 -17.67 -5.74
N PRO A 38 -3.89 -18.60 -6.39
CA PRO A 38 -5.26 -18.39 -6.87
C PRO A 38 -6.23 -17.78 -5.84
N ASP A 39 -6.01 -18.06 -4.55
CA ASP A 39 -6.86 -17.61 -3.44
C ASP A 39 -6.22 -16.53 -2.55
N ILE A 40 -4.94 -16.21 -2.77
CA ILE A 40 -4.19 -15.27 -1.92
C ILE A 40 -3.88 -14.00 -2.71
N PHE A 41 -4.53 -12.93 -2.28
CA PHE A 41 -4.22 -11.57 -2.68
C PHE A 41 -3.26 -10.95 -1.67
N LYS A 42 -2.06 -10.61 -2.14
CA LYS A 42 -0.97 -10.05 -1.34
C LYS A 42 -0.84 -8.56 -1.59
N MET A 43 -0.74 -7.80 -0.51
CA MET A 43 -0.44 -6.38 -0.54
C MET A 43 0.89 -6.11 0.19
N ASP A 44 1.80 -5.42 -0.47
CA ASP A 44 3.02 -4.87 0.09
C ASP A 44 2.94 -3.34 0.10
N GLY A 45 3.42 -2.72 1.17
CA GLY A 45 3.45 -1.26 1.30
C GLY A 45 4.69 -0.81 2.04
N LEU A 46 5.23 0.34 1.67
CA LEU A 46 6.34 0.95 2.39
C LEU A 46 6.31 2.48 2.34
N VAL A 47 6.88 3.10 3.37
CA VAL A 47 7.34 4.49 3.35
C VAL A 47 8.82 4.56 3.67
N ALA A 48 9.54 5.50 3.06
CA ALA A 48 10.95 5.72 3.31
C ALA A 48 11.24 7.21 3.54
N LYS A 49 12.25 7.52 4.36
CA LYS A 49 12.78 8.89 4.44
C LYS A 49 13.42 9.26 3.09
N PRO A 50 13.39 10.55 2.69
CA PRO A 50 14.00 11.00 1.43
C PRO A 50 15.49 10.67 1.30
N ASP A 51 16.22 10.64 2.42
CA ASP A 51 17.64 10.29 2.50
C ASP A 51 17.90 8.77 2.55
N GLY A 52 16.85 7.94 2.61
CA GLY A 52 16.93 6.49 2.72
C GLY A 52 17.36 5.96 4.09
N SER A 53 17.60 6.82 5.09
CA SER A 53 18.11 6.42 6.42
C SER A 53 17.14 5.54 7.20
N ARG A 54 15.85 5.58 6.88
CA ARG A 54 14.83 4.75 7.50
C ARG A 54 13.74 4.35 6.50
N VAL A 55 13.33 3.09 6.58
CA VAL A 55 12.25 2.50 5.78
C VAL A 55 11.30 1.75 6.72
N ILE A 56 10.00 1.98 6.56
CA ILE A 56 8.93 1.23 7.22
C ILE A 56 8.22 0.43 6.15
N ARG A 57 8.28 -0.90 6.24
CA ARG A 57 7.64 -1.81 5.30
C ARG A 57 6.71 -2.78 6.02
N ARG A 58 5.52 -2.97 5.48
CA ARG A 58 4.53 -3.94 5.95
C ARG A 58 3.90 -4.65 4.77
N SER A 59 3.32 -5.82 5.06
CA SER A 59 2.60 -6.59 4.06
C SER A 59 1.40 -7.25 4.72
N LEU A 60 0.29 -7.34 3.99
CA LEU A 60 -0.91 -8.07 4.38
C LEU A 60 -1.33 -9.03 3.28
N SER A 61 -2.02 -10.09 3.67
CA SER A 61 -2.64 -11.03 2.74
C SER A 61 -4.13 -11.10 3.03
N GLY A 62 -4.92 -11.26 1.97
CA GLY A 62 -6.37 -11.39 2.07
C GLY A 62 -6.96 -12.01 0.81
N THR A 63 -8.26 -11.85 0.64
CA THR A 63 -8.99 -12.32 -0.53
C THR A 63 -9.19 -11.18 -1.54
N LEU A 64 -9.44 -11.55 -2.80
CA LEU A 64 -9.79 -10.61 -3.87
C LEU A 64 -11.15 -9.91 -3.69
N SER A 65 -11.95 -10.31 -2.69
CA SER A 65 -13.30 -9.78 -2.46
C SER A 65 -13.32 -8.37 -1.88
N GLU A 66 -12.28 -8.00 -1.12
CA GLU A 66 -12.20 -6.69 -0.42
C GLU A 66 -10.84 -6.00 -0.63
N PRO A 67 -10.41 -5.72 -1.87
CA PRO A 67 -9.09 -5.18 -2.14
C PRO A 67 -8.86 -3.80 -1.51
N GLU A 68 -9.87 -2.93 -1.51
CA GLU A 68 -9.77 -1.61 -0.86
C GLU A 68 -9.61 -1.72 0.65
N ARG A 69 -10.32 -2.66 1.30
CA ARG A 69 -10.20 -2.90 2.75
C ARG A 69 -8.76 -3.28 3.10
N LEU A 70 -8.17 -4.21 2.34
CA LEU A 70 -6.80 -4.66 2.54
C LEU A 70 -5.79 -3.51 2.37
N GLY A 71 -5.98 -2.66 1.35
CA GLY A 71 -5.15 -1.49 1.10
C GLY A 71 -5.24 -0.44 2.22
N THR A 72 -6.46 -0.13 2.68
CA THR A 72 -6.70 0.78 3.80
C THR A 72 -6.06 0.27 5.08
N GLU A 73 -6.28 -1.01 5.42
CA GLU A 73 -5.74 -1.64 6.62
C GLU A 73 -4.21 -1.59 6.64
N LEU A 74 -3.56 -1.94 5.53
CA LEU A 74 -2.10 -1.86 5.42
C LEU A 74 -1.60 -0.41 5.55
N GLY A 75 -2.29 0.54 4.91
CA GLY A 75 -1.98 1.96 5.03
C GLY A 75 -2.05 2.46 6.47
N GLU A 76 -3.07 2.05 7.23
CA GLU A 76 -3.21 2.42 8.64
C GLU A 76 -2.11 1.83 9.52
N MET A 77 -1.72 0.58 9.26
CA MET A 77 -0.60 -0.05 9.98
C MET A 77 0.69 0.73 9.78
N ILE A 78 1.01 1.07 8.52
CA ILE A 78 2.21 1.85 8.20
C ILE A 78 2.12 3.25 8.81
N LYS A 79 0.97 3.92 8.73
CA LYS A 79 0.74 5.26 9.29
C LYS A 79 0.96 5.28 10.81
N LYS A 80 0.47 4.27 11.53
CA LYS A 80 0.66 4.16 13.00
C LYS A 80 2.13 4.04 13.40
N GLU A 81 2.96 3.46 12.55
CA GLU A 81 4.40 3.31 12.78
C GLU A 81 5.23 4.47 12.25
N THR A 82 4.63 5.35 11.45
CA THR A 82 5.29 6.51 10.83
C THR A 82 5.20 7.70 11.78
N PRO A 83 6.33 8.17 12.35
CA PRO A 83 6.36 9.40 13.14
C PRO A 83 5.87 10.61 12.34
N SER A 84 5.33 11.62 13.04
CA SER A 84 4.84 12.84 12.39
C SER A 84 5.94 13.63 11.66
N ASP A 85 7.18 13.53 12.15
CA ASP A 85 8.38 14.17 11.59
C ASP A 85 9.13 13.29 10.58
N PHE A 86 8.55 12.17 10.15
CA PHE A 86 9.25 11.19 9.31
C PHE A 86 9.65 11.75 7.93
N PHE A 87 8.85 12.67 7.40
CA PHE A 87 9.12 13.33 6.12
C PHE A 87 9.70 14.75 6.29
N ASP A 88 9.84 15.21 7.54
CA ASP A 88 10.50 16.46 7.84
C ASP A 88 12.01 16.28 7.68
N MET A 89 12.63 17.29 7.06
CA MET A 89 14.04 17.34 6.70
C MET A 89 14.71 18.47 7.46
#